data_AF-A0AAC9BTJ7-F1
#
_entry.id   AF-A0AAC9BTJ7-F1
#
_cell.length_a   1.000
_cell.length_b   1.000
_cell.length_c   1.000
_cell.angle_alpha   90.00
_cell.angle_beta   90.00
_cell.angle_gamma   90.00
#
_symmetry.space_group_name_H-M   'P 1'
#
loop_
_entity.id
_entity.type
_entity.pdbx_description
1 polymer ?
#
loop_
_entity_poly.entity_id
_entity_poly.type
_entity_poly.pdbx_seq_one_letter_code
_entity_poly.pdbx_strand_id
1 'polypeptide(L)'
;MAAVYALSLDEAPLSEGWGTRYRSRYQEQAETWAENWIAGFEQTLKGGLDVALTQQVAAAECMILRAKILENSSTSSPEAKMEALLKFMHDELRIFMLRELIICADILFHIQKTSLSRKLNSVLDKKDPLLFINNCAWDLYMLRFIESMINPQRFKGADFCLDRLITFDEDLADIMRLTELRAIAVHLGSHRAYPFFNSELTGWLVGLIGHKRMAAFSEKLQKEAFNHRADHRSVENVQRILAQDRLRLMELKAQKPGRSSKI
;
A
#
# COMPACT_ATOMS: atom_id res chain seq x y z
N MET A 1 20.39 -2.11 2.85
CA MET A 1 21.18 -0.97 2.32
C MET A 1 22.67 -1.26 2.34
N ALA A 2 23.31 -1.39 3.51
CA ALA A 2 24.75 -1.72 3.61
C ALA A 2 25.14 -3.00 2.84
N ALA A 3 24.45 -4.12 3.08
CA ALA A 3 24.66 -5.36 2.35
C ALA A 3 24.52 -5.22 0.82
N VAL A 4 23.55 -4.44 0.35
CA VAL A 4 23.31 -4.20 -1.10
C VAL A 4 24.41 -3.34 -1.70
N TYR A 5 24.85 -2.30 -0.99
CA TYR A 5 25.99 -1.50 -1.43
C TYR A 5 27.28 -2.33 -1.45
N ALA A 6 27.50 -3.18 -0.45
CA ALA A 6 28.66 -4.08 -0.43
C ALA A 6 28.69 -5.07 -1.60
N LEU A 7 27.53 -5.47 -2.15
CA LEU A 7 27.47 -6.26 -3.39
C LEU A 7 28.06 -5.51 -4.59
N SER A 8 27.94 -4.18 -4.62
CA SER A 8 28.55 -3.38 -5.70
C SER A 8 30.07 -3.21 -5.54
N LEU A 9 30.61 -3.51 -4.36
CA LEU A 9 32.04 -3.44 -4.06
C LEU A 9 32.75 -4.79 -4.24
N ASP A 10 32.02 -5.90 -4.18
CA ASP A 10 32.59 -7.25 -4.32
C ASP A 10 32.53 -7.70 -5.78
N GLU A 11 33.67 -7.66 -6.48
CA GLU A 11 33.80 -8.13 -7.87
C GLU A 11 33.72 -9.68 -7.96
N ALA A 12 33.80 -10.39 -6.84
CA ALA A 12 33.70 -11.84 -6.80
C ALA A 12 32.23 -12.32 -6.97
N PRO A 13 32.00 -13.49 -7.61
CA PRO A 13 30.67 -14.06 -7.72
C PRO A 13 30.00 -14.25 -6.35
N LEU A 14 28.67 -14.09 -6.34
CA LEU A 14 27.85 -14.38 -5.17
C LEU A 14 27.99 -15.87 -4.81
N SER A 15 28.37 -16.16 -3.57
CA SER A 15 28.57 -17.52 -3.09
C SER A 15 28.29 -17.64 -1.59
N GLU A 16 28.22 -18.85 -1.05
CA GLU A 16 28.00 -19.08 0.39
C GLU A 16 29.06 -18.39 1.27
N GLY A 17 30.27 -18.17 0.74
CA GLY A 17 31.33 -17.41 1.42
C GLY A 17 31.15 -15.90 1.45
N TRP A 18 30.14 -15.34 0.76
CA TRP A 18 29.94 -13.89 0.66
C TRP A 18 29.71 -13.24 2.03
N GLY A 19 28.94 -13.87 2.92
CA GLY A 19 28.68 -13.32 4.25
C GLY A 19 29.96 -13.13 5.08
N THR A 20 30.94 -14.01 4.92
CA THR A 20 32.26 -13.89 5.57
C THR A 20 33.08 -12.77 4.94
N ARG A 21 33.07 -12.63 3.61
CA ARG A 21 33.73 -11.51 2.90
C ARG A 21 33.12 -10.16 3.27
N TYR A 22 31.79 -10.06 3.32
CA TYR A 22 31.10 -8.86 3.80
C TYR A 22 31.61 -8.43 5.17
N ARG A 23 31.52 -9.32 6.17
CA ARG A 23 31.91 -9.02 7.56
C ARG A 23 33.40 -8.69 7.72
N SER A 24 34.27 -9.30 6.92
CA SER A 24 35.72 -9.14 7.07
C SER A 24 36.32 -7.98 6.26
N ARG A 25 35.70 -7.58 5.13
CA ARG A 25 36.28 -6.58 4.22
C ARG A 25 35.42 -5.35 4.00
N TYR A 26 34.10 -5.49 3.99
CA TYR A 26 33.22 -4.45 3.47
C TYR A 26 32.28 -3.86 4.52
N GLN A 27 32.14 -4.48 5.69
CA GLN A 27 31.15 -4.12 6.69
C GLN A 27 31.24 -2.65 7.10
N GLU A 28 32.41 -2.20 7.58
CA GLU A 28 32.59 -0.83 8.07
C GLU A 28 32.28 0.20 6.98
N GLN A 29 32.88 0.05 5.80
CA GLN A 29 32.63 0.95 4.66
C GLN A 29 31.16 0.96 4.24
N ALA A 30 30.51 -0.21 4.22
CA ALA A 30 29.13 -0.34 3.80
C ALA A 30 28.13 0.19 4.82
N GLU A 31 28.41 0.02 6.12
CA GLU A 31 27.62 0.57 7.21
C GLU A 31 27.76 2.11 7.26
N THR A 32 28.98 2.65 7.16
CA THR A 32 29.21 4.10 7.06
C THR A 32 28.52 4.71 5.83
N TRP A 33 28.57 4.03 4.68
CA TRP A 33 27.82 4.47 3.51
C TRP A 33 26.30 4.49 3.77
N ALA A 34 25.78 3.43 4.41
CA ALA A 34 24.36 3.34 4.72
C ALA A 34 23.93 4.42 5.73
N GLU A 35 24.73 4.71 6.75
CA GLU A 35 24.50 5.79 7.72
C GLU A 35 24.45 7.16 7.04
N ASN A 36 25.44 7.46 6.18
CA ASN A 36 25.46 8.71 5.42
C ASN A 36 24.27 8.82 4.46
N TRP A 37 23.88 7.70 3.84
CA TRP A 37 22.69 7.65 3.02
C TRP A 37 21.42 7.90 3.84
N ILE A 38 21.30 7.31 5.04
CA ILE A 38 20.17 7.52 5.95
C ILE A 38 20.11 9.00 6.37
N ALA A 39 21.24 9.60 6.73
CA ALA A 39 21.30 11.02 7.09
C ALA A 39 20.90 11.93 5.91
N GLY A 40 21.36 11.64 4.70
CA GLY A 40 20.93 12.36 3.49
C GLY A 40 19.45 12.15 3.16
N PHE A 41 18.93 10.96 3.42
CA PHE A 41 17.52 10.63 3.29
C PHE A 41 16.66 11.40 4.29
N GLU A 42 17.08 11.52 5.55
CA GLU A 42 16.41 12.35 6.57
C GLU A 42 16.36 13.83 6.18
N GLN A 43 17.43 14.35 5.59
CA GLN A 43 17.43 15.72 5.05
C GLN A 43 16.45 15.86 3.88
N THR A 44 16.36 14.84 3.03
CA THR A 44 15.41 14.80 1.89
C THR A 44 13.96 14.69 2.38
N LEU A 45 13.70 13.91 3.44
CA LEU A 45 12.42 13.84 4.15
C LEU A 45 11.99 15.23 4.62
N LYS A 46 12.87 15.93 5.35
CA LYS A 46 12.65 17.31 5.82
C LYS A 46 12.51 18.31 4.67
N GLY A 47 13.13 18.05 3.53
CA GLY A 47 13.11 18.87 2.32
C GLY A 47 11.86 18.76 1.43
N GLY A 48 10.83 18.02 1.85
CA GLY A 48 9.54 17.94 1.16
C GLY A 48 9.13 16.55 0.67
N LEU A 49 9.99 15.54 0.80
CA LEU A 49 9.59 14.15 0.58
C LEU A 49 8.52 13.71 1.60
N ASP A 50 8.57 14.21 2.84
CA ASP A 50 7.53 13.99 3.85
C ASP A 50 6.13 14.42 3.38
N VAL A 51 6.03 15.56 2.67
CA VAL A 51 4.77 16.04 2.11
C VAL A 51 4.24 15.09 1.03
N ALA A 52 5.11 14.63 0.13
CA ALA A 52 4.74 13.69 -0.91
C ALA A 52 4.33 12.32 -0.35
N LEU A 53 5.02 11.81 0.67
CA LEU A 53 4.67 10.58 1.37
C LEU A 53 3.32 10.72 2.07
N THR A 54 3.11 11.81 2.82
CA THR A 54 1.86 12.10 3.52
C THR A 54 0.67 12.14 2.58
N GLN A 55 0.83 12.68 1.36
CA GLN A 55 -0.22 12.70 0.35
C GLN A 55 -0.62 11.29 -0.12
N GLN A 56 0.35 10.39 -0.28
CA GLN A 56 0.05 9.02 -0.71
C GLN A 56 -0.54 8.18 0.41
N VAL A 57 -0.05 8.37 1.64
CA VAL A 57 -0.67 7.80 2.85
C VAL A 57 -2.11 8.26 3.00
N ALA A 58 -2.39 9.55 2.75
CA ALA A 58 -3.76 10.08 2.79
C ALA A 58 -4.69 9.37 1.79
N ALA A 59 -4.20 9.01 0.59
CA ALA A 59 -4.97 8.24 -0.37
C ALA A 59 -5.23 6.79 0.10
N ALA A 60 -4.23 6.14 0.70
CA ALA A 60 -4.40 4.83 1.34
C ALA A 60 -5.40 4.89 2.51
N GLU A 61 -5.37 5.96 3.29
CA GLU A 61 -6.30 6.19 4.39
C GLU A 61 -7.74 6.36 3.88
N CYS A 62 -7.93 7.11 2.78
CA CYS A 62 -9.23 7.23 2.13
C CYS A 62 -9.82 5.87 1.73
N MET A 63 -8.98 4.95 1.23
CA MET A 63 -9.41 3.59 0.88
C MET A 63 -9.94 2.82 2.10
N ILE A 64 -9.17 2.82 3.20
CA ILE A 64 -9.58 2.14 4.44
C ILE A 64 -10.85 2.78 5.01
N LEU A 65 -10.89 4.11 5.11
CA LEU A 65 -12.05 4.85 5.62
C LEU A 65 -13.30 4.54 4.80
N ARG A 66 -13.23 4.63 3.47
CA ARG A 66 -14.37 4.35 2.61
C ARG A 66 -14.84 2.90 2.77
N ALA A 67 -13.93 1.94 2.85
CA ALA A 67 -14.28 0.55 3.11
C ALA A 67 -14.98 0.37 4.48
N LYS A 68 -14.48 0.99 5.55
CA LYS A 68 -15.11 0.92 6.88
C LYS A 68 -16.46 1.63 6.94
N ILE A 69 -16.61 2.75 6.23
CA ILE A 69 -17.90 3.44 6.08
C ILE A 69 -18.90 2.53 5.36
N LEU A 70 -18.52 1.92 4.23
CA LEU A 70 -19.37 1.00 3.49
C LEU A 70 -19.74 -0.23 4.32
N GLU A 71 -18.79 -0.78 5.07
CA GLU A 71 -19.00 -1.91 5.97
C GLU A 71 -20.06 -1.59 7.03
N ASN A 72 -19.98 -0.41 7.67
CA ASN A 72 -20.80 -0.06 8.84
C ASN A 72 -22.08 0.72 8.51
N SER A 73 -22.21 1.33 7.32
CA SER A 73 -23.37 2.15 6.94
C SER A 73 -24.32 1.51 5.93
N SER A 74 -23.93 0.39 5.31
CA SER A 74 -24.73 -0.28 4.29
C SER A 74 -25.06 -1.72 4.67
N THR A 75 -26.29 -2.14 4.41
CA THR A 75 -26.77 -3.53 4.51
C THR A 75 -26.56 -4.32 3.21
N SER A 76 -25.97 -3.71 2.18
CA SER A 76 -25.71 -4.36 0.90
C SER A 76 -24.70 -5.51 1.05
N SER A 77 -24.72 -6.44 0.08
CA SER A 77 -23.77 -7.56 0.06
C SER A 77 -22.31 -7.08 -0.06
N PRO A 78 -21.32 -7.86 0.38
CA PRO A 78 -19.90 -7.54 0.21
C PRO A 78 -19.52 -7.20 -1.23
N GLU A 79 -20.09 -7.90 -2.22
CA GLU A 79 -19.86 -7.67 -3.65
C GLU A 79 -20.35 -6.29 -4.09
N ALA A 80 -21.52 -5.87 -3.60
CA ALA A 80 -22.07 -4.55 -3.86
C ALA A 80 -21.24 -3.44 -3.20
N LYS A 81 -20.76 -3.66 -1.98
CA LYS A 81 -19.84 -2.75 -1.28
C LYS A 81 -18.51 -2.64 -2.02
N MET A 82 -17.99 -3.75 -2.53
CA MET A 82 -16.76 -3.79 -3.31
C MET A 82 -16.90 -3.05 -4.65
N GLU A 83 -18.04 -3.22 -5.35
CA GLU A 83 -18.34 -2.41 -6.55
C GLU A 83 -18.42 -0.91 -6.22
N ALA A 84 -19.05 -0.54 -5.09
CA ALA A 84 -19.09 0.85 -4.65
C ALA A 84 -17.69 1.40 -4.35
N LEU A 85 -16.80 0.60 -3.77
CA LEU A 85 -15.41 0.98 -3.53
C LEU A 85 -14.62 1.16 -4.84
N LEU A 86 -14.83 0.27 -5.82
CA LEU A 86 -14.25 0.42 -7.16
C LEU A 86 -14.71 1.70 -7.87
N LYS A 87 -16.01 2.04 -7.76
CA LYS A 87 -16.55 3.30 -8.27
C LYS A 87 -15.93 4.49 -7.56
N PHE A 88 -15.83 4.46 -6.23
CA PHE A 88 -15.15 5.48 -5.44
C PHE A 88 -13.71 5.72 -5.92
N MET A 89 -12.92 4.66 -6.15
CA MET A 89 -11.54 4.78 -6.66
C MET A 89 -11.46 5.51 -8.00
N HIS A 90 -12.43 5.26 -8.88
CA HIS A 90 -12.46 5.83 -10.22
C HIS A 90 -13.05 7.24 -10.27
N ASP A 91 -14.26 7.40 -9.73
CA ASP A 91 -15.10 8.58 -9.88
C ASP A 91 -14.69 9.70 -8.90
N GLU A 92 -14.39 9.34 -7.65
CA GLU A 92 -14.15 10.29 -6.56
C GLU A 92 -12.67 10.45 -6.24
N LEU A 93 -11.99 9.37 -5.83
CA LEU A 93 -10.59 9.41 -5.44
C LEU A 93 -9.67 9.63 -6.64
N ARG A 94 -10.08 9.12 -7.82
CA ARG A 94 -9.33 9.18 -9.09
C ARG A 94 -7.94 8.56 -9.00
N ILE A 95 -7.76 7.58 -8.12
CA ILE A 95 -6.50 6.85 -7.93
C ILE A 95 -6.83 5.36 -7.86
N PHE A 96 -6.12 4.57 -8.67
CA PHE A 96 -6.27 3.12 -8.64
C PHE A 96 -5.17 2.48 -7.78
N MET A 97 -5.56 1.97 -6.61
CA MET A 97 -4.71 1.45 -5.55
C MET A 97 -4.98 -0.05 -5.32
N LEU A 98 -4.41 -0.91 -6.18
CA LEU A 98 -4.73 -2.35 -6.18
C LEU A 98 -4.39 -3.06 -4.86
N ARG A 99 -3.21 -2.81 -4.28
CA ARG A 99 -2.82 -3.42 -2.99
C ARG A 99 -3.84 -3.08 -1.90
N GLU A 100 -4.19 -1.81 -1.77
CA GLU A 100 -5.15 -1.31 -0.78
C GLU A 100 -6.56 -1.86 -1.06
N LEU A 101 -6.93 -2.02 -2.34
CA LEU A 101 -8.18 -2.65 -2.74
C LEU A 101 -8.26 -4.12 -2.32
N ILE A 102 -7.17 -4.89 -2.45
CA ILE A 102 -7.09 -6.29 -1.97
C ILE A 102 -7.31 -6.36 -0.46
N ILE A 103 -6.69 -5.46 0.29
CA ILE A 103 -6.88 -5.35 1.74
C ILE A 103 -8.32 -4.95 2.10
N CYS A 104 -8.90 -4.01 1.35
CA CYS A 104 -10.29 -3.63 1.56
C CYS A 104 -11.26 -4.78 1.24
N ALA A 105 -10.94 -5.67 0.30
CA ALA A 105 -11.71 -6.89 0.08
C ALA A 105 -11.64 -7.83 1.29
N ASP A 106 -10.46 -8.01 1.89
CA ASP A 106 -10.30 -8.79 3.14
C ASP A 106 -11.18 -8.26 4.28
N ILE A 107 -11.35 -6.93 4.37
CA ILE A 107 -12.26 -6.24 5.30
C ILE A 107 -13.73 -6.49 4.94
N LEU A 108 -14.15 -6.11 3.71
CA LEU A 108 -15.56 -6.10 3.31
C LEU A 108 -16.19 -7.50 3.26
N PHE A 109 -15.39 -8.52 2.94
CA PHE A 109 -15.81 -9.92 2.91
C PHE A 109 -15.53 -10.66 4.23
N HIS A 110 -14.97 -9.97 5.24
CA HIS A 110 -14.62 -10.53 6.54
C HIS A 110 -13.77 -11.81 6.45
N ILE A 111 -12.84 -11.88 5.48
CA ILE A 111 -12.02 -13.06 5.22
C ILE A 111 -10.95 -13.24 6.33
N GLN A 112 -10.52 -12.13 6.94
CA GLN A 112 -9.59 -12.11 8.09
C GLN A 112 -8.22 -12.74 7.79
N LYS A 113 -7.75 -12.64 6.55
CA LYS A 113 -6.44 -13.15 6.12
C LYS A 113 -5.27 -12.33 6.65
N THR A 114 -5.51 -11.07 7.02
CA THR A 114 -4.47 -10.20 7.58
C THR A 114 -4.75 -9.85 9.03
N SER A 115 -3.69 -9.71 9.83
CA SER A 115 -3.79 -9.06 11.14
C SER A 115 -4.42 -7.66 11.06
N LEU A 116 -4.10 -6.88 10.02
CA LEU A 116 -4.67 -5.55 9.79
C LEU A 116 -6.20 -5.59 9.67
N SER A 117 -6.77 -6.47 8.86
CA SER A 117 -8.24 -6.56 8.72
C SER A 117 -8.91 -7.03 10.02
N ARG A 118 -8.30 -7.98 10.74
CA ARG A 118 -8.75 -8.40 12.08
C ARG A 118 -8.77 -7.23 13.06
N LYS A 119 -7.71 -6.42 13.10
CA LYS A 119 -7.60 -5.24 13.96
C LYS A 119 -8.60 -4.14 13.59
N LEU A 120 -8.96 -4.03 12.32
CA LEU A 120 -9.93 -3.06 11.81
C LEU A 120 -11.39 -3.47 12.02
N ASN A 121 -11.70 -4.73 12.35
CA ASN A 121 -13.07 -5.17 12.62
C ASN A 121 -13.72 -4.42 13.79
N SER A 122 -12.96 -4.15 14.86
CA SER A 122 -13.41 -3.41 16.04
C SER A 122 -12.98 -1.94 16.05
N VAL A 123 -12.66 -1.36 14.88
CA VAL A 123 -12.05 -0.02 14.82
C VAL A 123 -12.90 1.07 15.47
N LEU A 124 -14.22 0.97 15.36
CA LEU A 124 -15.15 1.94 15.96
C LEU A 124 -15.20 1.85 17.50
N ASP A 125 -14.81 0.71 18.07
CA ASP A 125 -14.76 0.49 19.52
C ASP A 125 -13.47 1.06 20.14
N LYS A 126 -12.47 1.40 19.31
CA LYS A 126 -11.19 1.96 19.77
C LYS A 126 -11.37 3.39 20.26
N LYS A 127 -10.56 3.81 21.25
CA LYS A 127 -10.55 5.19 21.78
C LYS A 127 -10.41 6.23 20.67
N ASP A 128 -9.41 6.03 19.80
CA ASP A 128 -9.15 6.88 18.63
C ASP A 128 -9.14 6.02 17.35
N PRO A 129 -10.30 5.87 16.67
CA PRO A 129 -10.39 5.12 15.42
C PRO A 129 -9.61 5.75 14.28
N LEU A 130 -9.51 7.09 14.25
CA LEU A 130 -8.89 7.81 13.13
C LEU A 130 -7.38 7.64 13.17
N LEU A 131 -6.75 7.81 14.34
CA LEU A 131 -5.34 7.53 14.52
C LEU A 131 -5.01 6.06 14.18
N PHE A 132 -5.88 5.13 14.60
CA PHE A 132 -5.69 3.72 14.29
C PHE A 132 -5.70 3.45 12.77
N ILE A 133 -6.66 4.02 12.04
CA ILE A 133 -6.76 3.88 10.59
C ILE A 133 -5.58 4.55 9.88
N ASN A 134 -5.15 5.73 10.35
CA ASN A 134 -4.00 6.43 9.80
C ASN A 134 -2.71 5.60 9.93
N ASN A 135 -2.48 4.95 11.09
CA ASN A 135 -1.35 4.06 11.27
C ASN A 135 -1.40 2.86 10.31
N CYS A 136 -2.57 2.24 10.14
CA CYS A 136 -2.74 1.17 9.15
C CYS A 136 -2.48 1.65 7.70
N ALA A 137 -2.83 2.90 7.38
CA ALA A 137 -2.54 3.47 6.07
C ALA A 137 -1.04 3.68 5.85
N TRP A 138 -0.31 4.10 6.89
CA TRP A 138 1.15 4.14 6.89
C TRP A 138 1.76 2.76 6.65
N ASP A 139 1.33 1.74 7.38
CA ASP A 139 1.85 0.37 7.24
C ASP A 139 1.70 -0.15 5.79
N LEU A 140 0.53 0.10 5.18
CA LEU A 140 0.28 -0.28 3.77
C LEU A 140 1.14 0.48 2.79
N TYR A 141 1.27 1.80 2.98
CA TYR A 141 2.00 2.63 2.04
C TYR A 141 3.52 2.44 2.16
N MET A 142 4.03 2.18 3.36
CA MET A 142 5.46 1.97 3.60
C MET A 142 6.01 0.80 2.77
N LEU A 143 5.22 -0.25 2.52
CA LEU A 143 5.61 -1.30 1.59
C LEU A 143 5.92 -0.77 0.19
N ARG A 144 5.03 0.06 -0.35
CA ARG A 144 5.21 0.66 -1.68
C ARG A 144 6.43 1.57 -1.70
N PHE A 145 6.64 2.30 -0.62
CA PHE A 145 7.78 3.17 -0.47
C PHE A 145 9.09 2.37 -0.48
N ILE A 146 9.19 1.31 0.32
CA ILE A 146 10.35 0.42 0.35
C ILE A 146 10.60 -0.20 -1.02
N GLU A 147 9.55 -0.73 -1.68
CA GLU A 147 9.62 -1.28 -3.04
C GLU A 147 10.13 -0.25 -4.07
N SER A 148 9.77 1.02 -3.91
CA SER A 148 10.27 2.08 -4.79
C SER A 148 11.73 2.43 -4.53
N MET A 149 12.19 2.35 -3.27
CA MET A 149 13.57 2.67 -2.88
C MET A 149 14.56 1.58 -3.27
N ILE A 150 14.15 0.31 -3.25
CA ILE A 150 15.02 -0.83 -3.62
C ILE A 150 15.30 -0.90 -5.13
N ASN A 151 14.57 -0.14 -5.96
CA ASN A 151 14.81 -0.09 -7.40
C ASN A 151 16.01 0.84 -7.72
N PRO A 152 17.12 0.30 -8.27
CA PRO A 152 18.29 1.10 -8.55
C PRO A 152 17.99 2.15 -9.64
N GLN A 153 18.07 3.44 -9.28
CA GLN A 153 17.83 4.53 -10.23
C GLN A 153 19.02 4.78 -11.18
N ARG A 154 20.19 4.18 -10.95
CA ARG A 154 21.45 4.59 -11.61
C ARG A 154 22.47 3.48 -11.91
N PHE A 155 22.13 2.21 -11.80
CA PHE A 155 23.09 1.14 -12.13
C PHE A 155 23.05 0.80 -13.63
N LYS A 156 24.07 1.23 -14.37
CA LYS A 156 24.30 0.73 -15.73
C LYS A 156 24.62 -0.77 -15.66
N GLY A 157 23.82 -1.60 -16.31
CA GLY A 157 24.04 -3.04 -16.41
C GLY A 157 23.55 -3.88 -15.22
N ALA A 158 22.79 -3.32 -14.28
CA ALA A 158 22.11 -4.11 -13.26
C ALA A 158 20.68 -4.44 -13.71
N ASP A 159 20.45 -5.71 -14.04
CA ASP A 159 19.13 -6.25 -14.40
C ASP A 159 18.35 -6.78 -13.18
N PHE A 160 18.88 -6.60 -11.96
CA PHE A 160 18.30 -7.20 -10.75
C PHE A 160 17.44 -6.20 -9.96
N CYS A 161 16.18 -6.59 -9.77
CA CYS A 161 15.31 -6.10 -8.71
C CYS A 161 15.56 -6.96 -7.47
N LEU A 162 15.69 -6.37 -6.29
CA LEU A 162 15.67 -7.13 -5.04
C LEU A 162 14.27 -7.76 -4.93
N ASP A 163 14.16 -9.09 -5.03
CA ASP A 163 12.89 -9.80 -5.21
C ASP A 163 12.10 -9.98 -3.90
N ARG A 164 12.76 -9.87 -2.75
CA ARG A 164 12.20 -10.21 -1.44
C ARG A 164 12.51 -9.14 -0.40
N LEU A 165 11.46 -8.50 0.08
CA LEU A 165 11.50 -7.80 1.36
C LEU A 165 11.41 -8.85 2.49
N ILE A 166 12.31 -8.78 3.46
CA ILE A 166 12.25 -9.62 4.66
C ILE A 166 11.83 -8.73 5.81
N THR A 167 10.80 -9.16 6.55
CA THR A 167 10.29 -8.44 7.70
C THR A 167 10.10 -9.40 8.87
N PHE A 168 10.37 -8.90 10.08
CA PHE A 168 10.03 -9.56 11.34
C PHE A 168 8.67 -9.11 11.87
N ASP A 169 8.05 -8.13 11.21
CA ASP A 169 6.72 -7.64 11.53
C ASP A 169 5.65 -8.56 10.91
N GLU A 170 4.85 -9.19 11.76
CA GLU A 170 3.79 -10.13 11.36
C GLU A 170 2.69 -9.45 10.54
N ASP A 171 2.32 -8.21 10.87
CA ASP A 171 1.28 -7.47 10.15
C ASP A 171 1.73 -7.20 8.72
N LEU A 172 2.99 -6.76 8.58
CA LEU A 172 3.61 -6.51 7.29
C LEU A 172 3.76 -7.78 6.48
N ALA A 173 4.18 -8.88 7.12
CA ALA A 173 4.33 -10.18 6.48
C ALA A 173 3.00 -10.70 5.91
N ASP A 174 1.90 -10.56 6.63
CA ASP A 174 0.57 -10.96 6.16
C ASP A 174 0.12 -10.14 4.95
N ILE A 175 0.34 -8.82 4.96
CA ILE A 175 0.02 -7.94 3.82
C ILE A 175 0.86 -8.34 2.60
N MET A 176 2.15 -8.63 2.79
CA MET A 176 3.04 -9.08 1.72
C MET A 176 2.59 -10.41 1.12
N ARG A 177 2.19 -11.38 1.95
CA ARG A 177 1.66 -12.67 1.47
C ARG A 177 0.34 -12.50 0.71
N LEU A 178 -0.56 -11.66 1.22
CA LEU A 178 -1.85 -11.43 0.57
C LEU A 178 -1.71 -10.67 -0.75
N THR A 179 -0.69 -9.80 -0.85
CA THR A 179 -0.44 -8.95 -2.03
C THR A 179 0.85 -9.35 -2.74
N GLU A 180 1.13 -10.64 -2.78
CA GLU A 180 2.37 -11.21 -3.31
C GLU A 180 2.58 -10.78 -4.77
N LEU A 181 3.76 -10.21 -5.02
CA LEU A 181 4.20 -9.77 -6.33
C LEU A 181 4.85 -10.92 -7.08
N ARG A 182 4.40 -11.16 -8.31
CA ARG A 182 5.04 -12.05 -9.27
C ARG A 182 6.25 -11.39 -9.93
N ALA A 183 6.10 -10.11 -10.26
CA ALA A 183 7.12 -9.31 -10.93
C ALA A 183 6.85 -7.81 -10.75
N ILE A 184 7.87 -6.99 -11.01
CA ILE A 184 7.74 -5.53 -11.14
C ILE A 184 8.41 -5.14 -12.45
N ALA A 185 7.68 -4.47 -13.35
CA ALA A 185 8.32 -3.84 -14.51
C ALA A 185 8.71 -2.41 -14.17
N VAL A 186 9.95 -2.03 -14.47
CA VAL A 186 10.46 -0.68 -14.25
C VAL A 186 10.73 -0.03 -15.59
N HIS A 187 10.07 1.09 -15.86
CA HIS A 187 10.37 1.88 -17.05
C HIS A 187 11.61 2.74 -16.81
N LEU A 188 12.73 2.42 -17.46
CA LEU A 188 14.04 3.03 -17.21
C LEU A 188 14.06 4.55 -17.44
N GLY A 189 13.32 5.06 -18.43
CA GLY A 189 13.32 6.48 -18.76
C GLY A 189 12.53 7.35 -17.76
N SER A 190 11.46 6.81 -17.17
CA SER A 190 10.61 7.56 -16.22
C SER A 190 10.73 7.07 -14.79
N HIS A 191 11.52 6.03 -14.55
CA HIS A 191 11.67 5.33 -13.27
C HIS A 191 10.35 4.90 -12.63
N ARG A 192 9.32 4.64 -13.43
CA ARG A 192 8.00 4.19 -12.93
C ARG A 192 8.01 2.68 -12.78
N ALA A 193 7.59 2.21 -11.60
CA ALA A 193 7.42 0.80 -11.31
C ALA A 193 5.96 0.37 -11.52
N TYR A 194 5.77 -0.77 -12.16
CA TYR A 194 4.48 -1.38 -12.49
C TYR A 194 4.43 -2.78 -11.86
N PRO A 195 3.68 -2.96 -10.74
CA PRO A 195 3.61 -4.24 -10.06
C PRO A 195 2.70 -5.23 -10.79
N PHE A 196 3.14 -6.48 -10.90
CA PHE A 196 2.35 -7.62 -11.35
C PHE A 196 2.16 -8.56 -10.18
N PHE A 197 0.93 -8.67 -9.69
CA PHE A 197 0.58 -9.56 -8.58
C PHE A 197 0.42 -11.00 -9.06
N ASN A 198 0.55 -11.97 -8.15
CA ASN A 198 0.30 -13.39 -8.44
C ASN A 198 -1.16 -13.64 -8.86
N SER A 199 -2.09 -12.82 -8.37
CA SER A 199 -3.48 -12.81 -8.83
C SER A 199 -3.64 -11.88 -10.03
N GLU A 200 -4.16 -12.40 -11.15
CA GLU A 200 -4.55 -11.57 -12.29
C GLU A 200 -5.75 -10.70 -11.88
N LEU A 201 -5.62 -9.38 -12.06
CA LEU A 201 -6.56 -8.39 -11.54
C LEU A 201 -8.00 -8.66 -11.97
N THR A 202 -8.21 -8.92 -13.26
CA THR A 202 -9.54 -9.06 -13.84
C THR A 202 -10.21 -10.32 -13.32
N GLY A 203 -9.53 -11.46 -13.37
CA GLY A 203 -10.01 -12.73 -12.86
C GLY A 203 -10.28 -12.68 -11.35
N TRP A 204 -9.41 -12.02 -10.59
CA TRP A 204 -9.62 -11.80 -9.16
C TRP A 204 -10.87 -10.95 -8.88
N LEU A 205 -11.06 -9.84 -9.60
CA LEU A 205 -12.27 -9.02 -9.49
C LEU A 205 -13.53 -9.77 -9.94
N VAL A 206 -13.48 -10.52 -11.05
CA VAL A 206 -14.59 -11.37 -11.51
C VAL A 206 -14.97 -12.36 -10.42
N GLY A 207 -13.99 -13.00 -9.77
CA GLY A 207 -14.23 -13.93 -8.66
C GLY A 207 -14.87 -13.27 -7.43
N LEU A 208 -14.59 -11.99 -7.18
CA LEU A 208 -15.15 -11.25 -6.05
C LEU A 208 -16.52 -10.63 -6.32
N ILE A 209 -16.70 -9.91 -7.42
CA ILE A 209 -17.92 -9.13 -7.69
C ILE A 209 -18.82 -9.76 -8.76
N GLY A 210 -18.38 -10.86 -9.37
CA GLY A 210 -19.10 -11.56 -10.42
C GLY A 210 -18.97 -10.89 -11.80
N HIS A 211 -19.21 -11.69 -12.85
CA HIS A 211 -19.09 -11.25 -14.24
C HIS A 211 -19.93 -10.01 -14.57
N LYS A 212 -21.17 -9.93 -14.08
CA LYS A 212 -22.09 -8.82 -14.42
C LYS A 212 -21.57 -7.46 -13.92
N ARG A 213 -21.16 -7.38 -12.64
CA ARG A 213 -20.63 -6.13 -12.07
C ARG A 213 -19.28 -5.79 -12.68
N MET A 214 -18.45 -6.81 -12.92
CA MET A 214 -17.15 -6.59 -13.56
C MET A 214 -17.27 -6.11 -15.01
N ALA A 215 -18.21 -6.66 -15.79
CA ALA A 215 -18.49 -6.18 -17.15
C ALA A 215 -18.85 -4.69 -17.15
N ALA A 216 -19.71 -4.26 -16.23
CA ALA A 216 -20.09 -2.85 -16.07
C ALA A 216 -18.92 -1.93 -15.62
N PHE A 217 -17.88 -2.50 -14.97
CA PHE A 217 -16.71 -1.75 -14.53
C PHE A 217 -15.54 -1.80 -15.52
N SER A 218 -15.56 -2.72 -16.49
CA SER A 218 -14.42 -3.01 -17.38
C SER A 218 -13.91 -1.79 -18.16
N GLU A 219 -14.80 -0.91 -18.62
CA GLU A 219 -14.45 0.35 -19.29
C GLU A 219 -13.58 1.27 -18.40
N LYS A 220 -13.79 1.24 -17.08
CA LYS A 220 -13.03 2.05 -16.11
C LYS A 220 -11.60 1.54 -15.89
N LEU A 221 -11.26 0.36 -16.39
CA LEU A 221 -9.91 -0.20 -16.39
C LEU A 221 -9.11 0.09 -17.68
N GLN A 222 -9.75 0.65 -18.71
CA GLN A 222 -9.09 0.95 -19.98
C GLN A 222 -8.19 2.19 -19.91
N LYS A 223 -7.41 2.40 -20.97
CA LYS A 223 -6.40 3.47 -21.07
C LYS A 223 -7.01 4.86 -20.92
N GLU A 224 -8.18 5.07 -21.51
CA GLU A 224 -8.93 6.34 -21.49
C GLU A 224 -9.32 6.68 -20.06
N ALA A 225 -9.86 5.69 -19.34
CA ALA A 225 -10.22 5.82 -17.94
C ALA A 225 -8.99 6.03 -17.02
N PHE A 226 -7.84 5.44 -17.37
CA PHE A 226 -6.57 5.69 -16.69
C PHE A 226 -6.10 7.13 -16.89
N ASN A 227 -6.12 7.62 -18.12
CA ASN A 227 -5.73 9.00 -18.45
C ASN A 227 -6.67 10.00 -17.77
N HIS A 228 -7.98 9.75 -17.82
CA HIS A 228 -8.97 10.57 -17.12
C HIS A 228 -8.64 10.70 -15.63
N ARG A 229 -8.31 9.59 -14.94
CA ARG A 229 -7.86 9.64 -13.55
C ARG A 229 -6.57 10.46 -13.39
N ALA A 230 -5.60 10.27 -14.28
CA ALA A 230 -4.31 10.97 -14.23
C ALA A 230 -4.44 12.48 -14.40
N ASP A 231 -5.36 12.94 -15.25
CA ASP A 231 -5.60 14.36 -15.54
C ASP A 231 -6.38 15.07 -14.43
N HIS A 232 -7.16 14.29 -13.67
CA HIS A 232 -8.13 14.83 -12.71
C HIS A 232 -7.78 14.55 -11.24
N ARG A 233 -6.72 13.77 -10.97
CA ARG A 233 -6.21 13.54 -9.61
C ARG A 233 -5.58 14.83 -9.07
N SER A 234 -5.89 15.18 -7.83
CA SER A 234 -5.30 16.35 -7.16
C SER A 234 -5.16 16.08 -5.67
N VAL A 235 -4.19 16.75 -5.05
CA VAL A 235 -3.93 16.64 -3.61
C VAL A 235 -5.11 17.20 -2.81
N GLU A 236 -5.65 18.32 -3.24
CA GLU A 236 -6.79 19.00 -2.62
C GLU A 236 -8.02 18.07 -2.60
N ASN A 237 -8.24 17.32 -3.69
CA ASN A 237 -9.35 16.37 -3.77
C ASN A 237 -9.19 15.22 -2.75
N VAL A 238 -7.97 14.66 -2.62
CA VAL A 238 -7.68 13.61 -1.63
C VAL A 238 -7.91 14.14 -0.21
N GLN A 239 -7.39 15.33 0.12
CA GLN A 239 -7.56 15.93 1.44
C GLN A 239 -9.01 16.23 1.77
N ARG A 240 -9.78 16.71 0.79
CA ARG A 240 -11.22 16.94 0.93
C ARG A 240 -11.97 15.64 1.23
N ILE A 241 -11.71 14.57 0.46
CA ILE A 241 -12.33 13.26 0.67
C ILE A 241 -11.95 12.71 2.05
N LEU A 242 -10.67 12.80 2.41
CA LEU A 242 -10.16 12.36 3.70
C LEU A 242 -10.90 13.04 4.86
N ALA A 243 -11.01 14.36 4.83
CA ALA A 243 -11.72 15.13 5.86
C ALA A 243 -13.20 14.73 5.97
N GLN A 244 -13.88 14.58 4.83
CA GLN A 244 -15.29 14.17 4.77
C GLN A 244 -15.51 12.77 5.34
N ASP A 245 -14.65 11.82 4.97
CA ASP A 245 -14.79 10.43 5.41
C ASP A 245 -14.40 10.23 6.87
N ARG A 246 -13.40 10.95 7.37
CA ARG A 246 -13.09 10.97 8.81
C ARG A 246 -14.31 11.44 9.61
N LEU A 247 -14.97 12.51 9.15
CA LEU A 247 -16.16 13.05 9.81
C LEU A 247 -17.31 12.02 9.79
N ARG A 248 -17.60 11.45 8.60
CA ARG A 248 -18.64 10.42 8.43
C ARG A 248 -18.39 9.17 9.28
N LEU A 249 -17.14 8.72 9.41
CA LEU A 249 -16.81 7.59 10.27
C LEU A 249 -17.07 7.91 11.75
N MET A 250 -16.75 9.12 12.19
CA MET A 250 -17.00 9.55 13.56
C MET A 250 -18.50 9.70 13.86
N GLU A 251 -19.31 10.14 12.89
CA GLU A 251 -20.77 10.12 12.99
C GLU A 251 -21.31 8.69 13.17
N LEU A 252 -20.81 7.72 12.39
CA LEU A 252 -21.17 6.31 12.53
C LEU A 252 -20.78 5.75 13.91
N LYS A 253 -19.62 6.17 14.44
CA LYS A 253 -19.20 5.80 15.80
C LYS A 253 -20.19 6.34 16.85
N ALA A 254 -20.59 7.61 16.73
CA ALA A 254 -21.53 8.22 17.66
C ALA A 254 -22.93 7.58 17.60
N GLN A 255 -23.33 7.06 16.44
CA GLN A 255 -24.61 6.39 16.24
C GLN A 255 -24.64 4.94 16.73
N LYS A 256 -23.49 4.30 16.99
CA LYS A 256 -23.48 2.98 17.63
C LYS A 256 -23.93 3.15 19.09
N PRO A 257 -25.11 2.63 19.50
CA PRO A 257 -25.47 2.64 20.91
C PRO A 257 -24.38 1.91 21.67
N GLY A 258 -23.86 2.55 22.73
CA GLY A 258 -22.86 1.94 23.59
C GLY A 258 -23.34 0.57 24.00
N ARG A 259 -22.56 -0.49 23.68
CA ARG A 259 -22.67 -1.74 24.41
C ARG A 259 -22.39 -1.39 25.86
N SER A 260 -23.46 -1.19 26.65
CA SER A 260 -23.37 -1.03 28.10
C SER A 260 -22.39 -2.06 28.62
N SER A 261 -21.35 -1.58 29.28
CA SER A 261 -20.55 -2.37 30.20
C SER A 261 -21.52 -3.17 31.07
N LYS A 262 -21.60 -4.48 30.83
CA LYS A 262 -22.21 -5.37 31.80
C LYS A 262 -21.24 -5.42 32.98
N ILE A 263 -21.73 -4.86 34.09
CA ILE A 263 -21.23 -5.02 35.46
C ILE A 263 -21.10 -6.51 35.76
#